data_AF-A0A935WZZ7-F1
#
_entry.id   AF-A0A935WZZ7-F1
#
_cell.length_a   1.000
_cell.length_b   1.000
_cell.length_c   1.000
_cell.angle_alpha   90.00
_cell.angle_beta   90.00
_cell.angle_gamma   90.00
#
_symmetry.space_group_name_H-M   'P 1'
#
loop_
_entity.id
_entity.type
_entity.pdbx_description
1 polymer ?
#
loop_
_entity_poly.entity_id
_entity_poly.type
_entity_poly.pdbx_seq_one_letter_code
_entity_poly.pdbx_strand_id
1 'polypeptide(L)'
;MIFVIAAKELRSLFGSPLAWVVLAVLQIIFGYSFLVGLDRFLEIQPQLAQYPNPPGATELIVSPTCGLAAIILLMIVPLLSMRLIAEERRNQTLTFLLSAPVSITQIVLGKFLGLVTFLLLACVLLAVMAVSLYAGGRIDLGLVGANLLGLVLLASAFAAVGLYLSSLTAQPVVAAVSAFAALLLLWIINMGASDPNSPMHLLSLLKHYESFAKGTFHTGDFAYFVLLTGLFLALSVRRLDRDRLAA
;
A
#
# COMPACT_ATOMS: atom_id res chain seq x y z
N MET A 1 -15.42 -10.89 16.13
CA MET A 1 -14.37 -10.12 16.84
C MET A 1 -13.43 -9.38 15.88
N ILE A 2 -12.90 -10.02 14.82
CA ILE A 2 -11.96 -9.38 13.86
C ILE A 2 -12.51 -8.06 13.29
N PHE A 3 -13.72 -8.09 12.71
CA PHE A 3 -14.35 -6.89 12.13
C PHE A 3 -14.62 -5.79 13.17
N VAL A 4 -14.87 -6.15 14.42
CA VAL A 4 -15.09 -5.18 15.51
C VAL A 4 -13.78 -4.45 15.82
N ILE A 5 -12.67 -5.17 15.87
CA ILE A 5 -11.34 -4.58 16.04
C ILE A 5 -11.00 -3.72 14.83
N ALA A 6 -11.20 -4.22 13.61
CA ALA A 6 -10.97 -3.44 12.39
C ALA A 6 -11.79 -2.15 12.35
N ALA A 7 -13.07 -2.20 12.73
CA ALA A 7 -13.93 -1.02 12.80
C ALA A 7 -13.49 -0.03 13.89
N LYS A 8 -13.04 -0.53 15.05
CA LYS A 8 -12.45 0.29 16.12
C LYS A 8 -11.21 1.01 15.61
N GLU A 9 -10.29 0.31 14.96
CA GLU A 9 -9.05 0.87 14.42
C GLU A 9 -9.33 1.90 13.33
N LEU A 10 -10.26 1.60 12.42
CA LEU A 10 -10.69 2.54 11.39
C LEU A 10 -11.29 3.82 11.99
N ARG A 11 -12.15 3.69 13.02
CA ARG A 11 -12.68 4.85 13.76
C ARG A 11 -11.58 5.62 14.48
N SER A 12 -10.59 4.94 15.04
CA SER A 12 -9.44 5.59 15.68
C SER A 12 -8.62 6.39 14.68
N LEU A 13 -8.42 5.87 13.47
CA LEU A 13 -7.75 6.58 12.38
C LEU A 13 -8.55 7.84 11.99
N PHE A 14 -9.84 7.72 11.68
CA PHE A 14 -10.67 8.88 11.32
C PHE A 14 -10.93 9.85 12.49
N GLY A 15 -10.81 9.42 13.73
CA GLY A 15 -10.84 10.31 14.90
C GLY A 15 -9.59 11.16 15.06
N SER A 16 -8.49 10.79 14.40
CA SER A 16 -7.23 11.53 14.45
C SER A 16 -7.18 12.60 13.34
N PRO A 17 -6.88 13.87 13.66
CA PRO A 17 -6.68 14.92 12.65
C PRO A 17 -5.60 14.56 11.62
N LEU A 18 -4.60 13.79 12.02
CA LEU A 18 -3.48 13.37 11.17
C LEU A 18 -3.96 12.53 9.97
N ALA A 19 -4.94 11.63 10.16
CA ALA A 19 -5.41 10.76 9.08
C ALA A 19 -6.10 11.56 7.97
N TRP A 20 -6.87 12.58 8.35
CA TRP A 20 -7.51 13.51 7.40
C TRP A 20 -6.48 14.34 6.64
N VAL A 21 -5.46 14.86 7.33
CA VAL A 21 -4.35 15.59 6.69
C VAL A 21 -3.62 14.69 5.70
N VAL A 22 -3.30 13.46 6.10
CA VAL A 22 -2.63 12.50 5.21
C VAL A 22 -3.49 12.19 3.98
N LEU A 23 -4.78 11.91 4.15
CA LEU A 23 -5.69 11.70 3.00
C LEU A 23 -5.76 12.92 2.10
N ALA A 24 -5.90 14.12 2.66
CA ALA A 24 -5.97 15.36 1.88
C ALA A 24 -4.69 15.58 1.07
N VAL A 25 -3.52 15.42 1.69
CA VAL A 25 -2.22 15.57 1.03
C VAL A 25 -2.05 14.52 -0.07
N LEU A 26 -2.40 13.25 0.20
CA LEU A 26 -2.37 12.19 -0.82
C LEU A 26 -3.24 12.56 -2.02
N GLN A 27 -4.48 12.99 -1.79
CA GLN A 27 -5.40 13.34 -2.87
C GLN A 27 -4.97 14.58 -3.65
N ILE A 28 -4.41 15.59 -2.99
CA ILE A 28 -3.85 16.77 -3.67
C ILE A 28 -2.72 16.35 -4.60
N ILE A 29 -1.80 15.51 -4.12
CA ILE A 29 -0.66 15.08 -4.93
C ILE A 29 -1.12 14.20 -6.10
N PHE A 30 -2.05 13.26 -5.87
CA PHE A 30 -2.59 12.41 -6.92
C PHE A 30 -3.38 13.23 -7.95
N GLY A 31 -4.22 14.15 -7.49
CA GLY A 31 -4.98 15.06 -8.35
C GLY A 31 -4.08 15.96 -9.19
N TYR A 32 -3.05 16.55 -8.59
CA TYR A 32 -2.06 17.33 -9.33
C TYR A 32 -1.34 16.49 -10.39
N SER A 33 -0.87 15.28 -10.03
CA SER A 33 -0.23 14.38 -10.99
C SER A 33 -1.16 13.99 -12.13
N PHE A 34 -2.45 13.79 -11.85
CA PHE A 34 -3.46 13.42 -12.82
C PHE A 34 -3.76 14.56 -13.79
N LEU A 35 -3.91 15.79 -13.29
CA LEU A 35 -4.10 16.99 -14.11
C LEU A 35 -2.88 17.24 -15.01
N VAL A 36 -1.66 17.14 -14.47
CA VAL A 36 -0.42 17.24 -15.26
C VAL A 36 -0.32 16.11 -16.30
N GLY A 37 -0.86 14.93 -16.00
CA GLY A 37 -0.98 13.84 -16.98
C GLY A 37 -1.97 14.17 -18.09
N LEU A 38 -3.12 14.74 -17.73
CA LEU A 38 -4.17 15.15 -18.67
C LEU A 38 -3.69 16.25 -19.61
N ASP A 39 -3.05 17.30 -19.09
CA ASP A 39 -2.51 18.40 -19.90
C ASP A 39 -1.50 17.87 -20.93
N ARG A 40 -0.56 17.01 -20.48
CA ARG A 40 0.40 16.34 -21.37
C ARG A 40 -0.28 15.47 -22.43
N PHE A 41 -1.34 14.76 -22.08
CA PHE A 41 -2.10 13.97 -23.05
C PHE A 41 -2.75 14.86 -24.11
N LEU A 42 -3.36 15.98 -23.72
CA LEU A 42 -4.00 16.92 -24.64
C LEU A 42 -3.00 17.59 -25.58
N GLU A 43 -1.79 17.93 -25.10
CA GLU A 43 -0.72 18.49 -25.93
C GLU A 43 -0.22 17.51 -27.01
N ILE A 44 -0.10 16.22 -26.68
CA ILE A 44 0.49 15.21 -27.57
C ILE A 44 -0.60 14.51 -28.42
N GLN A 45 -1.88 14.62 -28.06
CA GLN A 45 -3.02 14.08 -28.80
C GLN A 45 -2.97 14.29 -30.33
N PRO A 46 -2.68 15.50 -30.87
CA PRO A 46 -2.62 15.70 -32.33
C PRO A 46 -1.48 14.92 -33.01
N GLN A 47 -0.40 14.61 -32.28
CA GLN A 47 0.71 13.80 -32.76
C GLN A 47 0.39 12.31 -32.66
N LEU A 48 -0.34 11.89 -31.62
CA LEU A 48 -0.77 10.50 -31.42
C LEU A 48 -1.73 10.03 -32.52
N ALA A 49 -2.56 10.92 -33.06
CA ALA A 49 -3.46 10.60 -34.17
C ALA A 49 -2.73 10.15 -35.46
N GLN A 50 -1.42 10.38 -35.56
CA GLN A 50 -0.59 9.98 -36.70
C GLN A 50 0.02 8.59 -36.54
N TYR A 51 -0.07 7.99 -35.35
CA TYR A 51 0.47 6.66 -35.06
C TYR A 51 -0.59 5.56 -35.28
N PRO A 52 -0.22 4.38 -35.83
CA PRO A 52 -1.15 3.27 -36.05
C PRO A 52 -1.73 2.67 -34.77
N ASN A 53 -1.04 2.81 -33.63
CA ASN A 53 -1.46 2.27 -32.34
C ASN A 53 -1.08 3.26 -31.22
N PRO A 54 -1.82 4.37 -31.06
CA PRO A 54 -1.47 5.40 -30.10
C PRO A 54 -1.67 4.91 -28.66
N PRO A 55 -0.72 5.18 -27.74
CA PRO A 55 -0.92 4.92 -26.31
C PRO A 55 -2.20 5.59 -25.82
N GLY A 56 -3.01 4.81 -25.10
CA GLY A 56 -4.30 5.27 -24.59
C GLY A 56 -4.16 6.34 -23.51
N ALA A 57 -5.22 7.14 -23.32
CA ALA A 57 -5.29 8.12 -22.22
C ALA A 57 -5.02 7.45 -20.85
N THR A 58 -5.42 6.19 -20.68
CA THR A 58 -5.16 5.40 -19.48
C THR A 58 -3.67 5.13 -19.23
N GLU A 59 -2.91 4.82 -20.28
CA GLU A 59 -1.47 4.51 -20.18
C GLU A 59 -0.67 5.76 -19.80
N LEU A 60 -1.06 6.92 -20.34
CA LEU A 60 -0.32 8.16 -20.16
C LEU A 60 -0.72 8.95 -18.90
N ILE A 61 -1.93 8.71 -18.38
CA ILE A 61 -2.46 9.45 -17.22
C ILE A 61 -2.51 8.54 -15.99
N VAL A 62 -3.26 7.43 -16.06
CA VAL A 62 -3.55 6.59 -14.87
C VAL A 62 -2.33 5.81 -14.41
N SER A 63 -1.60 5.17 -15.32
CA SER A 63 -0.45 4.33 -14.94
C SER A 63 0.67 5.13 -14.24
N PRO A 64 1.05 6.33 -14.71
CA PRO A 64 2.00 7.19 -14.00
C PRO A 64 1.49 7.69 -12.66
N THR A 65 0.20 8.05 -12.54
CA THR A 65 -0.40 8.46 -11.25
C THR A 65 -0.39 7.30 -10.25
N CYS A 66 -0.71 6.08 -10.68
CA CYS A 66 -0.60 4.88 -9.84
C CYS A 66 0.86 4.59 -9.46
N GLY A 67 1.81 4.72 -10.39
CA GLY A 67 3.24 4.59 -10.10
C GLY A 67 3.73 5.58 -9.05
N LEU A 68 3.30 6.84 -9.14
CA LEU A 68 3.56 7.86 -8.13
C LEU A 68 2.89 7.50 -6.80
N ALA A 69 1.64 7.02 -6.84
CA ALA A 69 0.94 6.56 -5.64
C ALA A 69 1.70 5.43 -4.92
N ALA A 70 2.25 4.46 -5.66
CA ALA A 70 3.07 3.39 -5.09
C ALA A 70 4.30 3.93 -4.33
N ILE A 71 5.01 4.92 -4.90
CA ILE A 71 6.17 5.55 -4.26
C ILE A 71 5.75 6.32 -3.00
N ILE A 72 4.65 7.07 -3.06
CA ILE A 72 4.19 7.85 -1.90
C ILE A 72 3.69 6.92 -0.78
N LEU A 73 2.98 5.85 -1.13
CA LEU A 73 2.53 4.85 -0.16
C LEU A 73 3.70 4.16 0.54
N LEU A 74 4.84 3.97 -0.12
CA LEU A 74 6.05 3.45 0.51
C LEU A 74 6.49 4.31 1.70
N MET A 75 6.30 5.63 1.63
CA MET A 75 6.61 6.56 2.70
C MET A 75 5.48 6.68 3.73
N ILE A 76 4.23 6.77 3.28
CA ILE A 76 3.07 7.04 4.15
C ILE A 76 2.64 5.82 4.95
N VAL A 77 2.71 4.61 4.37
CA VAL A 77 2.25 3.40 5.06
C VAL A 77 3.05 3.13 6.34
N PRO A 78 4.39 3.20 6.38
CA PRO A 78 5.17 3.12 7.62
C PRO A 78 4.73 4.12 8.69
N LEU A 79 4.42 5.36 8.28
CA LEU A 79 3.98 6.42 9.19
C LEU A 79 2.61 6.14 9.79
N LEU A 80 1.71 5.50 9.05
CA LEU A 80 0.40 5.10 9.54
C LEU A 80 0.46 3.81 10.38
N SER A 81 1.26 2.83 9.95
CA SER A 81 1.38 1.54 10.62
C SER A 81 2.15 1.60 11.93
N MET A 82 3.03 2.60 12.12
CA MET A 82 3.87 2.69 13.30
C MET A 82 3.07 2.70 14.62
N ARG A 83 1.87 3.28 14.60
CA ARG A 83 1.02 3.45 15.79
C ARG A 83 0.23 2.21 16.17
N LEU A 84 0.09 1.24 15.26
CA LEU A 84 -0.82 0.11 15.45
C LEU A 84 -0.51 -0.73 16.70
N ILE A 85 0.77 -1.00 16.97
CA ILE A 85 1.21 -1.80 18.13
C ILE A 85 2.18 -1.02 19.01
N ALA A 86 3.11 -0.25 18.44
CA ALA A 86 4.12 0.47 19.22
C ALA A 86 3.51 1.49 20.18
N GLU A 87 2.42 2.16 19.80
CA GLU A 87 1.75 3.14 20.67
C GLU A 87 0.99 2.47 21.82
N GLU A 88 0.34 1.34 21.57
CA GLU A 88 -0.29 0.54 22.63
C GLU A 88 0.73 -0.04 23.61
N ARG A 89 1.90 -0.47 23.10
CA ARG A 89 3.01 -0.93 23.94
C ARG A 89 3.56 0.20 24.79
N ARG A 90 3.76 1.38 24.21
CA ARG A 90 4.23 2.57 24.93
C ARG A 90 3.28 2.98 26.05
N ASN A 91 1.98 2.94 25.78
CA ASN A 91 0.94 3.36 26.72
C ASN A 91 0.53 2.26 27.72
N GLN A 92 1.20 1.10 27.72
CA GLN A 92 0.88 -0.06 28.56
C GLN A 92 -0.55 -0.59 28.36
N THR A 93 -1.23 -0.21 27.28
CA THR A 93 -2.58 -0.70 26.95
C THR A 93 -2.54 -2.05 26.25
N LEU A 94 -1.38 -2.44 25.71
CA LEU A 94 -1.17 -3.74 25.07
C LEU A 94 -1.43 -4.91 26.04
N THR A 95 -1.03 -4.79 27.31
CA THR A 95 -1.23 -5.85 28.32
C THR A 95 -2.71 -6.12 28.55
N PHE A 96 -3.55 -5.07 28.62
CA PHE A 96 -5.00 -5.23 28.74
C PHE A 96 -5.61 -5.92 27.51
N LEU A 97 -5.09 -5.63 26.31
CA LEU A 97 -5.56 -6.24 25.07
C LEU A 97 -5.19 -7.74 24.99
N LEU A 98 -3.99 -8.11 25.45
CA LEU A 98 -3.51 -9.49 25.46
C LEU A 98 -4.18 -10.36 26.54
N SER A 99 -4.63 -9.74 27.65
CA SER A 99 -5.38 -10.41 28.71
C SER A 99 -6.85 -10.64 28.36
N ALA A 100 -7.38 -9.95 27.35
CA ALA A 100 -8.75 -10.18 26.87
C ALA A 100 -8.90 -11.59 26.26
N PRO A 101 -10.09 -12.20 26.29
CA PRO A 101 -10.36 -13.52 25.70
C PRO A 101 -10.46 -13.45 24.17
N VAL A 102 -9.46 -12.85 23.53
CA VAL A 102 -9.35 -12.67 22.08
C VAL A 102 -8.07 -13.30 21.60
N SER A 103 -8.14 -14.10 20.53
CA SER A 103 -6.93 -14.71 19.96
C SER A 103 -6.01 -13.66 19.32
N ILE A 104 -4.70 -13.86 19.41
CA ILE A 104 -3.70 -12.94 18.85
C ILE A 104 -3.83 -12.79 17.33
N THR A 105 -4.18 -13.88 16.63
CA THR A 105 -4.48 -13.84 15.20
C THR A 105 -5.60 -12.87 14.86
N GLN A 106 -6.67 -12.84 15.67
CA GLN A 106 -7.78 -11.90 15.48
C GLN A 106 -7.36 -10.45 15.75
N ILE A 107 -6.46 -10.20 16.70
CA ILE A 107 -5.92 -8.86 16.99
C ILE A 107 -5.09 -8.37 15.80
N VAL A 108 -4.15 -9.18 15.32
CA VAL A 108 -3.27 -8.83 14.19
C VAL A 108 -4.08 -8.60 12.92
N LEU A 109 -4.99 -9.52 12.58
CA LEU A 109 -5.85 -9.38 11.39
C LEU A 109 -6.78 -8.18 11.51
N GLY A 110 -7.33 -7.90 12.69
CA GLY A 110 -8.17 -6.73 12.92
C GLY A 110 -7.42 -5.42 12.66
N LYS A 111 -6.21 -5.28 13.22
CA LYS A 111 -5.35 -4.09 13.02
C LYS A 111 -4.92 -3.94 11.57
N PHE A 112 -4.53 -5.03 10.94
CA PHE A 112 -4.19 -5.06 9.51
C PHE A 112 -5.36 -4.60 8.63
N LEU A 113 -6.55 -5.18 8.82
CA LEU A 113 -7.73 -4.83 8.03
C LEU A 113 -8.17 -3.38 8.26
N GLY A 114 -8.04 -2.86 9.49
CA GLY A 114 -8.31 -1.44 9.78
C GLY A 114 -7.44 -0.50 8.95
N LEU A 115 -6.12 -0.75 8.91
CA LEU A 115 -5.19 0.05 8.11
C LEU A 115 -5.42 -0.15 6.61
N VAL A 116 -5.58 -1.39 6.13
CA VAL A 116 -5.81 -1.68 4.71
C VAL A 116 -7.11 -1.03 4.22
N THR A 117 -8.17 -1.02 5.02
CA THR A 117 -9.43 -0.35 4.65
C THR A 117 -9.25 1.15 4.48
N PHE A 118 -8.44 1.78 5.34
CA PHE A 118 -8.09 3.20 5.19
C PHE A 118 -7.28 3.47 3.91
N LEU A 119 -6.31 2.62 3.59
CA LEU A 119 -5.54 2.72 2.34
C LEU A 119 -6.39 2.45 1.11
N LEU A 120 -7.36 1.53 1.22
CA LEU A 120 -8.32 1.23 0.17
C LEU A 120 -9.18 2.46 -0.15
N LEU A 121 -9.58 3.25 0.85
CA LEU A 121 -10.29 4.52 0.60
C LEU A 121 -9.47 5.46 -0.30
N ALA A 122 -8.16 5.60 -0.05
CA ALA A 122 -7.29 6.42 -0.90
C ALA A 122 -7.20 5.87 -2.33
N CYS A 123 -7.17 4.55 -2.50
CA CYS A 123 -7.17 3.90 -3.81
C CYS A 123 -8.52 4.06 -4.54
N VAL A 124 -9.64 4.01 -3.83
CA VAL A 124 -10.98 4.22 -4.39
C VAL A 124 -11.14 5.65 -4.89
N LEU A 125 -10.63 6.65 -4.15
CA LEU A 125 -10.65 8.04 -4.61
C LEU A 125 -9.82 8.21 -5.90
N LEU A 126 -8.67 7.54 -6.00
CA LEU A 126 -7.88 7.49 -7.24
C LEU A 126 -8.68 6.81 -8.37
N ALA A 127 -9.38 5.71 -8.09
CA ALA A 127 -10.22 5.02 -9.06
C ALA A 127 -11.36 5.91 -9.57
N VAL A 128 -12.03 6.67 -8.69
CA VAL A 128 -13.06 7.64 -9.06
C VAL A 128 -12.48 8.71 -10.00
N MET A 129 -11.27 9.18 -9.71
CA MET A 129 -10.56 10.13 -10.57
C MET A 129 -10.25 9.51 -11.95
N ALA A 130 -9.82 8.25 -12.01
CA ALA A 130 -9.62 7.55 -13.27
C ALA A 130 -10.92 7.37 -14.08
N VAL A 131 -12.05 7.07 -13.41
CA VAL A 131 -13.36 6.94 -14.06
C VAL A 131 -13.85 8.28 -14.63
N SER A 132 -13.47 9.42 -14.04
CA SER A 132 -13.84 10.74 -14.58
C SER A 132 -13.39 10.96 -16.02
N LEU A 133 -12.32 10.27 -16.44
CA LEU A 133 -11.78 10.32 -17.79
C LEU A 133 -12.76 9.76 -18.85
N TYR A 134 -13.80 9.03 -18.43
CA TYR A 134 -14.79 8.41 -19.31
C TYR A 134 -15.68 9.47 -19.96
N ALA A 135 -15.80 10.64 -19.32
CA ALA A 135 -16.47 11.80 -19.89
C ALA A 135 -15.71 12.38 -21.12
N GLY A 136 -14.40 12.15 -21.21
CA GLY A 136 -13.53 12.74 -22.24
C GLY A 136 -13.04 11.76 -23.32
N GLY A 137 -13.27 10.46 -23.18
CA GLY A 137 -12.82 9.47 -24.17
C GLY A 137 -12.96 8.01 -23.74
N ARG A 138 -12.45 7.10 -24.57
CA ARG A 138 -12.41 5.66 -24.26
C ARG A 138 -11.24 5.35 -23.33
N ILE A 139 -11.53 4.71 -22.20
CA ILE A 139 -10.55 4.23 -21.22
C ILE A 139 -10.40 2.71 -21.35
N ASP A 140 -9.18 2.21 -21.23
CA ASP A 140 -8.95 0.79 -20.96
C ASP A 140 -9.24 0.46 -19.48
N LEU A 141 -10.44 -0.07 -19.22
CA LEU A 141 -10.85 -0.49 -17.88
C LEU A 141 -10.02 -1.68 -17.36
N GLY A 142 -9.49 -2.53 -18.24
CA GLY A 142 -8.62 -3.64 -17.87
C GLY A 142 -7.31 -3.13 -17.28
N LEU A 143 -6.69 -2.14 -17.93
CA LEU A 143 -5.47 -1.50 -17.44
C LEU A 143 -5.68 -0.72 -16.13
N VAL A 144 -6.81 0.00 -15.99
CA VAL A 144 -7.17 0.67 -14.72
C VAL A 144 -7.34 -0.37 -13.61
N GLY A 145 -8.08 -1.45 -13.87
CA GLY A 145 -8.31 -2.53 -12.91
C GLY A 145 -7.00 -3.20 -12.47
N ALA A 146 -6.09 -3.47 -13.42
CA ALA A 146 -4.77 -4.02 -13.13
C ALA A 146 -3.92 -3.13 -12.23
N ASN A 147 -3.84 -1.84 -12.56
CA ASN A 147 -3.10 -0.85 -11.77
C ASN A 147 -3.66 -0.73 -10.34
N LEU A 148 -4.99 -0.60 -10.20
CA LEU A 148 -5.63 -0.48 -8.90
C LEU A 148 -5.45 -1.73 -8.05
N LEU A 149 -5.59 -2.92 -8.65
CA LEU A 149 -5.37 -4.18 -7.95
C LEU A 149 -3.90 -4.32 -7.50
N GLY A 150 -2.95 -4.01 -8.38
CA GLY A 150 -1.53 -3.98 -8.03
C GLY A 150 -1.22 -3.02 -6.89
N LEU A 151 -1.83 -1.82 -6.91
CA LEU A 151 -1.65 -0.81 -5.88
C LEU A 151 -2.22 -1.25 -4.53
N VAL A 152 -3.40 -1.87 -4.51
CA VAL A 152 -4.02 -2.41 -3.28
C VAL A 152 -3.19 -3.55 -2.70
N LEU A 153 -2.71 -4.47 -3.54
CA LEU A 153 -1.82 -5.55 -3.11
C LEU A 153 -0.52 -5.01 -2.54
N LEU A 154 0.10 -4.04 -3.20
CA LEU A 154 1.32 -3.38 -2.73
C LEU A 154 1.08 -2.68 -1.39
N ALA A 155 0.01 -1.90 -1.26
CA ALA A 155 -0.39 -1.23 -0.03
C ALA A 155 -0.61 -2.22 1.12
N SER A 156 -1.22 -3.38 0.82
CA SER A 156 -1.44 -4.45 1.80
C SER A 156 -0.12 -5.09 2.27
N ALA A 157 0.82 -5.32 1.35
CA ALA A 157 2.15 -5.83 1.70
C ALA A 157 2.93 -4.83 2.57
N PHE A 158 2.88 -3.53 2.22
CA PHE A 158 3.48 -2.47 3.03
C PHE A 158 2.86 -2.41 4.44
N ALA A 159 1.54 -2.53 4.54
CA ALA A 159 0.83 -2.53 5.82
C ALA A 159 1.23 -3.73 6.69
N ALA A 160 1.41 -4.92 6.12
CA ALA A 160 1.86 -6.11 6.85
C ALA A 160 3.30 -5.97 7.36
N VAL A 161 4.22 -5.49 6.53
CA VAL A 161 5.61 -5.21 6.93
C VAL A 161 5.66 -4.16 8.04
N GLY A 162 4.92 -3.07 7.88
CA GLY A 162 4.83 -1.99 8.86
C GLY A 162 4.23 -2.45 10.21
N LEU A 163 3.21 -3.30 10.17
CA LEU A 163 2.62 -3.89 11.38
C LEU A 163 3.62 -4.77 12.14
N TYR A 164 4.37 -5.61 11.41
CA TYR A 164 5.41 -6.45 12.02
C TYR A 164 6.49 -5.60 12.69
N LEU A 165 7.00 -4.57 12.03
CA LEU A 165 8.04 -3.70 12.59
C LEU A 165 7.53 -2.85 13.75
N SER A 166 6.26 -2.44 13.72
CA SER A 166 5.58 -1.82 14.88
C SER A 166 5.52 -2.77 16.09
N SER A 167 5.38 -4.08 15.88
CA SER A 167 5.38 -5.07 16.97
C SER A 167 6.74 -5.29 17.64
N LEU A 168 7.84 -4.88 17.00
CA LEU A 168 9.20 -5.11 17.50
C LEU A 168 9.67 -4.01 18.46
N THR A 169 9.03 -2.82 18.43
CA THR A 169 9.51 -1.65 19.18
C THR A 169 8.39 -1.01 19.99
N ALA A 170 8.74 -0.32 21.08
CA ALA A 170 7.81 0.49 21.86
C ALA A 170 7.83 1.98 21.45
N GLN A 171 8.68 2.35 20.50
CA GLN A 171 8.87 3.73 20.06
C GLN A 171 8.31 3.88 18.63
N PRO A 172 7.17 4.57 18.42
CA PRO A 172 6.54 4.70 17.11
C PRO A 172 7.49 5.24 16.02
N VAL A 173 8.36 6.19 16.37
CA VAL A 173 9.33 6.75 15.42
C VAL A 173 10.31 5.68 14.91
N VAL A 174 10.82 4.82 15.80
CA VAL A 174 11.74 3.73 15.43
C VAL A 174 11.00 2.67 14.59
N ALA A 175 9.74 2.37 14.91
CA ALA A 175 8.89 1.51 14.08
C ALA A 175 8.71 2.07 12.66
N ALA A 176 8.44 3.37 12.51
CA ALA A 176 8.29 3.99 11.20
C ALA A 176 9.58 3.97 10.39
N VAL A 177 10.70 4.36 10.99
CA VAL A 177 12.00 4.42 10.30
C VAL A 177 12.46 3.03 9.87
N SER A 178 12.30 2.02 10.73
CA SER A 178 12.66 0.64 10.40
C SER A 178 11.76 0.05 9.30
N ALA A 179 10.45 0.33 9.34
CA ALA A 179 9.50 -0.06 8.28
C ALA A 179 9.81 0.61 6.95
N PHE A 180 10.07 1.91 6.96
CA PHE A 180 10.46 2.64 5.76
C PHE A 180 11.77 2.09 5.18
N ALA A 181 12.79 1.88 6.02
CA ALA A 181 14.07 1.32 5.57
C ALA A 181 13.92 -0.08 4.97
N ALA A 182 13.14 -0.96 5.61
CA ALA A 182 12.89 -2.31 5.10
C ALA A 182 12.16 -2.29 3.74
N LEU A 183 11.11 -1.46 3.61
CA LEU A 183 10.37 -1.33 2.36
C LEU A 183 11.22 -0.69 1.26
N LEU A 184 12.01 0.33 1.58
CA LEU A 184 12.90 0.98 0.64
C LEU A 184 13.96 0.01 0.13
N LEU A 185 14.56 -0.81 1.00
CA LEU A 185 15.51 -1.85 0.59
C LEU A 185 14.87 -2.85 -0.38
N LEU A 186 13.66 -3.33 -0.09
CA LEU A 186 12.92 -4.24 -1.00
C LEU A 186 12.51 -3.57 -2.32
N TRP A 187 12.33 -2.25 -2.31
CA TRP A 187 12.02 -1.48 -3.51
C TRP A 187 13.23 -1.36 -4.44
N ILE A 188 14.40 -1.01 -3.89
CA ILE A 188 15.63 -0.78 -4.68
C ILE A 188 16.48 -2.02 -4.89
N ILE A 189 16.15 -3.17 -4.31
CA ILE A 189 16.96 -4.40 -4.37
C ILE A 189 17.32 -4.82 -5.81
N ASN A 190 16.46 -4.48 -6.77
CA ASN A 190 16.68 -4.77 -8.17
C ASN A 190 17.66 -3.82 -8.86
N MET A 191 17.82 -2.58 -8.37
CA MET A 191 18.70 -1.59 -8.99
C MET A 191 20.18 -2.00 -8.92
N GLY A 192 20.55 -2.83 -7.94
CA GLY A 192 21.90 -3.39 -7.83
C GLY A 192 22.10 -4.73 -8.55
N ALA A 193 21.06 -5.31 -9.14
CA ALA A 193 21.12 -6.61 -9.80
C ALA A 193 21.49 -6.45 -11.28
N SER A 194 22.79 -6.52 -11.59
CA SER A 194 23.30 -6.41 -12.97
C SER A 194 22.93 -7.61 -13.86
N ASP A 195 22.63 -8.76 -13.25
CA ASP A 195 22.29 -10.00 -13.94
C ASP A 195 20.75 -10.14 -14.11
N PRO A 196 20.23 -10.30 -15.34
CA PRO A 196 18.82 -10.55 -15.61
C PRO A 196 18.22 -11.78 -14.89
N ASN A 197 19.05 -12.77 -14.54
CA ASN A 197 18.63 -14.01 -13.88
C ASN A 197 18.87 -14.03 -12.37
N SER A 198 19.26 -12.89 -11.78
CA SER A 198 19.51 -12.83 -10.33
C SER A 198 18.27 -13.21 -9.51
N PRO A 199 18.40 -14.02 -8.44
CA PRO A 199 17.30 -14.29 -7.53
C PRO A 199 16.80 -13.03 -6.82
N MET A 200 17.57 -11.93 -6.83
CA MET A 200 17.17 -10.61 -6.31
C MET A 200 15.93 -10.05 -7.02
N HIS A 201 15.72 -10.42 -8.28
CA HIS A 201 14.51 -10.06 -9.04
C HIS A 201 13.24 -10.60 -8.39
N LEU A 202 13.31 -11.77 -7.73
CA LEU A 202 12.18 -12.42 -7.06
C LEU A 202 11.77 -11.72 -5.76
N LEU A 203 12.64 -10.88 -5.18
CA LEU A 203 12.33 -10.10 -3.97
C LEU A 203 11.93 -8.65 -4.26
N SER A 204 12.02 -8.19 -5.51
CA SER A 204 11.79 -6.78 -5.82
C SER A 204 10.31 -6.43 -5.82
N LEU A 205 9.89 -5.55 -4.90
CA LEU A 205 8.51 -5.04 -4.87
C LEU A 205 8.16 -4.26 -6.14
N LEU A 206 9.11 -3.47 -6.64
CA LEU A 206 8.94 -2.66 -7.83
C LEU A 206 8.73 -3.51 -9.09
N LYS A 207 9.53 -4.58 -9.28
CA LYS A 207 9.42 -5.45 -10.47
C LYS A 207 8.05 -6.11 -10.59
N HIS A 208 7.55 -6.69 -9.49
CA HIS A 208 6.23 -7.33 -9.50
C HIS A 208 5.11 -6.29 -9.66
N TYR A 209 5.30 -5.05 -9.18
CA TYR A 209 4.36 -3.96 -9.40
C TYR A 209 4.34 -3.44 -10.85
N GLU A 210 5.48 -3.40 -11.54
CA GLU A 210 5.57 -2.96 -12.94
C GLU A 210 4.71 -3.80 -13.90
N SER A 211 4.58 -5.10 -13.65
CA SER A 211 3.68 -5.97 -14.43
C SER A 211 2.23 -5.50 -14.34
N PHE A 212 1.77 -5.14 -13.14
CA PHE A 212 0.42 -4.59 -12.93
C PHE A 212 0.28 -3.20 -13.56
N ALA A 213 1.34 -2.38 -13.49
CA ALA A 213 1.35 -1.05 -14.09
C ALA A 213 1.21 -1.08 -15.63
N LYS A 214 1.71 -2.14 -16.27
CA LYS A 214 1.57 -2.41 -17.71
C LYS A 214 0.26 -3.12 -18.10
N GLY A 215 -0.59 -3.45 -17.14
CA GLY A 215 -1.86 -4.14 -17.39
C GLY A 215 -1.74 -5.65 -17.60
N THR A 216 -0.54 -6.22 -17.42
CA THR A 216 -0.30 -7.66 -17.57
C THR A 216 -0.51 -8.36 -16.23
N PHE A 217 -1.47 -9.28 -16.17
CA PHE A 217 -1.72 -10.10 -14.99
C PHE A 217 -0.89 -11.39 -15.01
N HIS A 218 0.19 -11.42 -14.23
CA HIS A 218 0.92 -12.65 -13.94
C HIS A 218 0.51 -13.21 -12.57
N THR A 219 0.17 -14.49 -12.53
CA THR A 219 -0.20 -15.19 -11.28
C THR A 219 0.97 -15.21 -10.28
N GLY A 220 2.21 -15.21 -10.76
CA GLY A 220 3.41 -15.13 -9.92
C GLY A 220 3.49 -13.84 -9.12
N ASP A 221 3.19 -12.69 -9.75
CA ASP A 221 3.23 -11.38 -9.11
C ASP A 221 2.13 -11.22 -8.05
N PHE A 222 0.95 -11.75 -8.36
CA PHE A 222 -0.14 -11.83 -7.38
C PHE A 222 0.23 -12.70 -6.18
N ALA A 223 0.76 -13.90 -6.44
CA ALA A 223 1.17 -14.83 -5.39
C ALA A 223 2.29 -14.24 -4.51
N TYR A 224 3.24 -13.51 -5.11
CA TYR A 224 4.31 -12.83 -4.37
C TYR A 224 3.75 -11.88 -3.30
N PHE A 225 2.85 -10.97 -3.67
CA PHE A 225 2.26 -10.03 -2.71
C PHE A 225 1.45 -10.71 -1.61
N VAL A 226 0.68 -11.75 -1.96
CA VAL A 226 -0.09 -12.53 -0.98
C VAL A 226 0.83 -13.28 -0.01
N LEU A 227 1.88 -13.93 -0.50
CA LEU A 227 2.85 -14.66 0.32
C LEU A 227 3.64 -13.72 1.23
N LEU A 228 4.09 -12.58 0.72
CA LEU A 228 4.78 -11.57 1.50
C LEU A 228 3.89 -11.03 2.63
N THR A 229 2.64 -10.70 2.31
CA THR A 229 1.64 -10.24 3.28
C THR A 229 1.39 -11.30 4.36
N GLY A 230 1.15 -12.55 3.95
CA GLY A 230 0.93 -13.67 4.86
C GLY A 230 2.14 -13.95 5.77
N LEU A 231 3.35 -13.88 5.23
CA LEU A 231 4.60 -14.07 5.98
C LEU A 231 4.72 -13.05 7.11
N PHE A 232 4.59 -11.75 6.82
CA PHE A 232 4.73 -10.70 7.83
C PHE A 232 3.59 -10.68 8.84
N LEU A 233 2.37 -11.05 8.44
CA LEU A 233 1.27 -11.27 9.40
C LEU A 233 1.55 -12.45 10.32
N ALA A 234 2.03 -13.58 9.80
CA ALA A 234 2.39 -14.74 10.61
C ALA A 234 3.54 -14.43 11.59
N LEU A 235 4.54 -13.66 11.15
CA LEU A 235 5.62 -13.18 12.02
C LEU A 235 5.09 -12.25 13.13
N SER A 236 4.15 -11.36 12.81
CA SER A 236 3.50 -10.48 13.77
C SER A 236 2.75 -11.28 14.84
N VAL A 237 1.98 -12.29 14.43
CA VAL A 237 1.27 -13.18 15.35
C VAL A 237 2.24 -13.90 16.28
N ARG A 238 3.31 -14.50 15.73
CA ARG A 238 4.33 -15.20 16.54
C ARG A 238 5.04 -14.28 17.52
N ARG A 239 5.27 -13.01 17.14
CA ARG A 239 5.90 -12.02 18.02
C ARG A 239 5.00 -11.69 19.22
N LEU A 240 3.73 -11.38 18.96
CA LEU A 240 2.75 -11.06 20.02
C LEU A 240 2.44 -12.26 20.91
N ASP A 241 2.46 -13.48 20.38
CA ASP A 241 2.27 -14.70 21.15
C ASP A 241 3.40 -14.93 22.16
N ARG A 242 4.64 -14.66 21.75
CA ARG A 242 5.79 -14.69 22.67
C ARG A 242 5.65 -13.66 23.79
N ASP A 243 5.17 -12.46 23.48
CA ASP A 243 4.97 -11.42 24.51
C ASP A 243 3.87 -11.81 25.50
N ARG A 244 2.84 -12.54 25.05
CA ARG A 244 1.77 -13.05 25.93
C ARG A 244 2.26 -14.14 26.88
N LEU A 245 3.19 -15.00 26.44
CA LEU A 245 3.77 -16.05 27.29
C LEU A 245 4.79 -15.52 28.30
N ALA A 246 5.34 -14.33 28.06
CA ALA A 246 6.33 -13.69 28.92
C ALA A 246 5.73 -12.73 29.97
N ALA A 247 4.44 -12.41 29.85
CA ALA A 247 3.69 -11.54 30.76
C ALA A 247 2.96 -12.35 31.84
#